data_AF-A0AAN6YXG5-F1
#
_entry.id   AF-A0AAN6YXG5-F1
#
_cell.length_a   1.000
_cell.length_b   1.000
_cell.length_c   1.000
_cell.angle_alpha   90.00
_cell.angle_beta   90.00
_cell.angle_gamma   90.00
#
_symmetry.space_group_name_H-M   'P 1'
#
loop_
_entity.id
_entity.type
_entity.pdbx_description
1 polymer ?
#
loop_
_entity_poly.entity_id
_entity_poly.type
_entity_poly.pdbx_seq_one_letter_code
_entity_poly.pdbx_strand_id
1 'polypeptide(L)'
;MGKRTKQYKKLMRAFQLLGFREPYQLLMTSDIILDTLKLDLMALFEKTLSTKNLKPMITQCCIRALYAKNVGPNRDPAAAAAIDRAKTFERRRCGHLMDEDPLTERECMLSVVDPKGKGENKFRYVVATQDEWLRERLRSVVPTPLMYVRRSVMILEPMSSSSARAREREERSK
;
A
#
# COMPACT_ATOMS: atom_id res chain seq x y z
N MET A 1 14.79 16.27 14.44
CA MET A 1 14.26 15.29 13.45
C MET A 1 15.12 14.04 13.43
N GLY A 2 14.53 12.86 13.62
CA GLY A 2 15.26 11.59 13.62
C GLY A 2 15.86 11.22 12.26
N LYS A 3 16.96 10.46 12.26
CA LYS A 3 17.72 10.01 11.07
C LYS A 3 16.82 9.37 10.00
N ARG A 4 15.84 8.56 10.43
CA ARG A 4 14.89 7.86 9.57
C ARG A 4 13.89 8.79 8.87
N THR A 5 13.35 9.78 9.57
CA THR A 5 12.43 10.78 8.99
C THR A 5 13.11 11.56 7.86
N LYS A 6 14.38 11.96 8.05
CA LYS A 6 15.15 12.63 6.99
C LYS A 6 15.33 11.73 5.76
N GLN A 7 15.62 10.44 5.98
CA GLN A 7 15.77 9.46 4.91
C GLN A 7 14.45 9.27 4.13
N TYR A 8 13.33 9.09 4.82
CA TYR A 8 12.02 8.90 4.18
C TYR A 8 11.56 10.16 3.44
N LYS A 9 11.81 11.36 3.98
CA LYS A 9 11.54 12.61 3.27
C LYS A 9 12.35 12.72 1.97
N LYS A 10 13.64 12.33 1.98
CA LYS A 10 14.47 12.29 0.76
C LYS A 10 13.93 11.27 -0.25
N LEU A 11 13.51 10.11 0.24
CA LEU A 11 12.97 9.05 -0.60
C LEU A 11 11.63 9.44 -1.25
N MET A 12 10.70 10.05 -0.50
CA MET A 12 9.44 10.52 -1.06
C MET A 12 9.65 11.66 -2.08
N ARG A 13 10.62 12.55 -1.87
CA ARG A 13 11.01 13.53 -2.90
C ARG A 13 11.45 12.87 -4.21
N ALA A 14 12.19 11.76 -4.12
CA ALA A 14 12.57 11.00 -5.31
C ALA A 14 11.35 10.38 -6.02
N PHE A 15 10.35 9.91 -5.28
CA PHE A 15 9.08 9.45 -5.87
C PHE A 15 8.26 10.61 -6.45
N GLN A 16 8.29 11.81 -5.87
CA GLN A 16 7.60 12.97 -6.44
C GLN A 16 8.11 13.32 -7.84
N LEU A 17 9.41 13.17 -8.10
CA LEU A 17 9.99 13.33 -9.44
C LEU A 17 9.42 12.33 -10.46
N LEU A 18 8.97 11.16 -9.98
CA LEU A 18 8.35 10.10 -10.76
C LEU A 18 6.81 10.24 -10.88
N GLY A 19 6.27 11.39 -10.50
CA GLY A 19 4.85 11.74 -10.68
C GLY A 19 3.95 11.42 -9.49
N PHE A 20 4.49 11.02 -8.33
CA PHE A 20 3.70 10.94 -7.10
C PHE A 20 3.36 12.34 -6.58
N ARG A 21 2.08 12.59 -6.30
CA ARG A 21 1.59 13.89 -5.82
C ARG A 21 0.66 13.70 -4.63
N GLU A 22 0.56 14.75 -3.82
CA GLU A 22 -0.42 14.81 -2.74
C GLU A 22 -1.83 15.09 -3.28
N PRO A 23 -2.90 14.52 -2.68
CA PRO A 23 -2.85 13.57 -1.57
C PRO A 23 -2.36 12.19 -2.03
N TYR A 24 -1.43 11.58 -1.28
CA TYR A 24 -0.90 10.26 -1.66
C TYR A 24 -1.97 9.18 -1.50
N GLN A 25 -2.20 8.43 -2.56
CA GLN A 25 -3.15 7.31 -2.59
C GLN A 25 -2.50 6.09 -1.93
N LEU A 26 -2.90 5.80 -0.69
CA LEU A 26 -2.37 4.70 0.11
C LEU A 26 -3.24 3.47 -0.03
N LEU A 27 -2.81 2.49 -0.82
CA LEU A 27 -3.54 1.24 -1.02
C LEU A 27 -3.09 0.19 0.01
N MET A 28 -4.03 -0.27 0.84
CA MET A 28 -3.78 -1.20 1.94
C MET A 28 -4.41 -2.56 1.72
N THR A 29 -3.74 -3.60 2.20
CA THR A 29 -4.24 -4.99 2.30
C THR A 29 -4.85 -5.28 3.67
N SER A 30 -5.54 -6.42 3.82
CA SER A 30 -6.20 -6.81 5.08
C SER A 30 -5.22 -6.98 6.25
N ASP A 31 -4.05 -7.54 5.98
CA ASP A 31 -3.01 -7.89 6.94
C ASP A 31 -2.45 -6.68 7.72
N ILE A 32 -2.13 -5.58 7.04
CA ILE A 32 -1.57 -4.39 7.68
C ILE A 32 -2.59 -3.70 8.56
N ILE A 33 -3.88 -3.79 8.22
CA ILE A 33 -4.96 -3.23 9.04
C ILE A 33 -5.10 -4.03 10.33
N LEU A 34 -5.05 -5.37 10.25
CA LEU A 34 -5.09 -6.28 11.41
C LEU A 34 -3.87 -6.07 12.32
N ASP A 35 -2.66 -6.09 11.76
CA ASP A 35 -1.40 -5.99 12.50
C ASP A 35 -1.22 -4.65 13.23
N THR A 36 -1.95 -3.61 12.81
CA THR A 36 -1.82 -2.26 13.35
C THR A 36 -3.02 -1.82 14.18
N LEU A 37 -3.92 -2.74 14.57
CA LEU A 37 -5.12 -2.40 15.35
C LEU A 37 -4.84 -1.64 16.65
N LYS A 38 -3.74 -1.97 17.33
CA LYS A 38 -3.34 -1.29 18.58
C LYS A 38 -2.54 0.00 18.37
N LEU A 39 -2.32 0.40 17.12
CA LEU A 39 -1.50 1.55 16.73
C LEU A 39 -2.36 2.61 16.04
N ASP A 40 -1.92 3.87 16.13
CA ASP A 40 -2.44 4.94 15.30
C ASP A 40 -1.84 4.84 13.89
N LEU A 41 -2.52 4.08 13.03
CA LEU A 41 -2.08 3.78 11.68
C LEU A 41 -1.93 5.05 10.82
N MET A 42 -2.84 6.03 10.97
CA MET A 42 -2.78 7.27 10.20
C MET A 42 -1.59 8.12 10.65
N ALA A 43 -1.37 8.30 11.96
CA ALA A 43 -0.19 9.01 12.45
C ALA A 43 1.13 8.34 12.00
N LEU A 44 1.16 7.01 11.92
CA LEU A 44 2.31 6.27 11.37
C LEU A 44 2.56 6.59 9.89
N PHE A 45 1.51 6.64 9.06
CA PHE A 45 1.63 7.03 7.66
C PHE A 45 2.08 8.47 7.50
N GLU A 46 1.46 9.41 8.23
CA GLU A 46 1.80 10.84 8.15
C GLU A 46 3.25 11.09 8.54
N LYS A 47 3.72 10.44 9.61
CA LYS A 47 5.12 10.52 10.05
C LYS A 47 6.08 9.92 9.02
N THR A 48 5.70 8.82 8.37
CA THR A 48 6.55 8.11 7.42
C THR A 48 6.65 8.86 6.09
N LEU A 49 5.53 9.34 5.57
CA LEU A 49 5.44 10.07 4.30
C LEU A 49 5.72 11.56 4.46
N SER A 50 5.85 12.04 5.70
CA SER A 50 6.11 13.45 6.04
C SER A 50 5.06 14.42 5.49
N THR A 51 3.80 14.00 5.42
CA THR A 51 2.66 14.79 4.96
C THR A 51 1.39 14.38 5.68
N LYS A 52 0.42 15.30 5.79
CA LYS A 52 -0.94 15.02 6.29
C LYS A 52 -1.95 14.75 5.17
N ASN A 53 -1.58 15.06 3.93
CA ASN A 53 -2.45 14.90 2.77
C ASN A 53 -2.37 13.46 2.26
N LEU A 54 -3.14 12.59 2.91
CA LEU A 54 -3.18 11.17 2.62
C LEU A 54 -4.59 10.74 2.23
N LYS A 55 -4.66 9.82 1.27
CA LYS A 55 -5.90 9.21 0.84
C LYS A 55 -5.81 7.71 1.12
N PRO A 56 -6.19 7.26 2.33
CA PRO A 56 -6.20 5.84 2.66
C PRO A 56 -7.28 5.12 1.87
N MET A 57 -6.89 4.04 1.19
CA MET A 57 -7.74 3.25 0.31
C MET A 57 -7.62 1.76 0.61
N ILE A 58 -8.72 1.04 0.44
CA ILE A 58 -8.75 -0.41 0.50
C ILE A 58 -9.58 -0.95 -0.66
N THR A 59 -9.12 -2.03 -1.30
CA THR A 59 -9.87 -2.67 -2.38
C THR A 59 -11.09 -3.44 -1.84
N GLN A 60 -12.04 -3.77 -2.72
CA GLN A 60 -13.16 -4.62 -2.34
C GLN A 60 -12.69 -6.05 -1.98
N CYS A 61 -11.71 -6.61 -2.70
CA CYS A 61 -11.17 -7.93 -2.37
C CYS A 61 -10.44 -7.95 -1.01
N CYS A 62 -9.72 -6.89 -0.66
CA CYS A 62 -9.02 -6.81 0.63
C CYS A 62 -9.99 -6.71 1.81
N ILE A 63 -11.07 -5.93 1.72
CA ILE A 63 -12.06 -5.94 2.81
C ILE A 63 -12.82 -7.26 2.88
N ARG A 64 -13.03 -7.93 1.73
CA ARG A 64 -13.66 -9.26 1.71
C ARG A 64 -12.82 -10.27 2.48
N ALA A 65 -11.49 -10.21 2.35
CA ALA A 65 -10.61 -11.04 3.15
C ALA A 65 -10.75 -10.75 4.66
N LEU A 66 -10.99 -9.51 5.07
CA LEU A 66 -11.33 -9.19 6.46
C LEU A 66 -12.67 -9.79 6.89
N TYR A 67 -13.70 -9.71 6.04
CA TYR A 67 -15.00 -10.34 6.32
C TYR A 67 -14.89 -11.86 6.46
N ALA A 68 -14.13 -12.52 5.59
CA ALA A 68 -13.87 -13.95 5.66
C ALA A 68 -13.18 -14.35 6.96
N LYS A 69 -12.28 -13.50 7.49
CA LYS A 69 -11.65 -13.70 8.80
C LYS A 69 -12.58 -13.43 10.00
N ASN A 70 -13.75 -12.84 9.80
CA ASN A 70 -14.72 -12.58 10.88
C ASN A 70 -15.75 -13.71 11.05
N VAL A 71 -15.72 -14.74 10.19
CA VAL A 71 -16.67 -15.84 10.19
C VAL A 71 -15.96 -17.19 10.11
N GLY A 72 -16.67 -18.27 10.45
CA GLY A 72 -16.15 -19.63 10.36
C GLY A 72 -15.23 -20.04 11.51
N PRO A 73 -14.63 -21.24 11.43
CA PRO A 73 -13.85 -21.83 12.51
C PRO A 73 -12.50 -21.12 12.76
N ASN A 74 -11.97 -20.43 11.74
CA ASN A 74 -10.73 -19.66 11.81
C ASN A 74 -10.98 -18.16 12.06
N ARG A 75 -12.07 -17.83 12.76
CA ARG A 75 -12.42 -16.45 13.07
C ARG A 75 -11.32 -15.79 13.88
N ASP A 76 -10.84 -14.66 13.39
CA ASP A 76 -9.96 -13.77 14.13
C ASP A 76 -10.82 -12.81 14.98
N PRO A 77 -10.69 -12.82 16.32
CA PRO A 77 -11.42 -11.90 17.20
C PRO A 77 -11.19 -10.42 16.86
N ALA A 78 -10.05 -10.10 16.25
CA ALA A 78 -9.68 -8.75 15.86
C ALA A 78 -10.31 -8.31 14.53
N ALA A 79 -10.88 -9.24 13.75
CA ALA A 79 -11.43 -8.96 12.42
C ALA A 79 -12.56 -7.92 12.45
N ALA A 80 -13.45 -7.94 13.45
CA ALA A 80 -14.53 -6.96 13.57
C ALA A 80 -13.98 -5.52 13.68
N ALA A 81 -13.01 -5.30 14.57
CA ALA A 81 -12.36 -4.00 14.72
C ALA A 81 -11.59 -3.57 13.45
N ALA A 82 -10.95 -4.52 12.76
CA ALA A 82 -10.26 -4.24 11.49
C ALA A 82 -11.23 -3.86 10.37
N ILE A 83 -12.40 -4.52 10.30
CA ILE A 83 -13.46 -4.18 9.35
C ILE A 83 -13.96 -2.76 9.61
N ASP A 84 -14.25 -2.41 10.86
CA ASP A 84 -14.76 -1.07 11.19
C ASP A 84 -13.74 0.02 10.90
N ARG A 85 -12.46 -0.23 11.17
CA ARG A 85 -11.37 0.64 10.71
C ARG A 85 -11.32 0.73 9.17
N ALA A 86 -11.37 -0.40 8.48
CA ALA A 86 -11.30 -0.45 7.02
C ALA A 86 -12.46 0.28 6.34
N LYS A 87 -13.64 0.34 6.96
CA LYS A 87 -14.80 1.10 6.46
C LYS A 87 -14.59 2.61 6.48
N THR A 88 -13.68 3.12 7.31
CA THR A 88 -13.32 4.55 7.34
C THR A 88 -12.44 4.97 6.17
N PHE A 89 -11.84 4.01 5.47
CA PHE A 89 -10.98 4.26 4.31
C PHE A 89 -11.78 4.30 3.01
N GLU A 90 -11.25 5.00 2.00
CA GLU A 90 -11.92 5.07 0.70
C GLU A 90 -11.92 3.70 0.00
N ARG A 91 -13.08 3.31 -0.53
CA ARG A 91 -13.19 2.07 -1.29
C ARG A 91 -12.59 2.24 -2.69
N ARG A 92 -11.52 1.49 -2.97
CA ARG A 92 -11.04 1.31 -4.35
C ARG A 92 -11.85 0.22 -5.05
N ARG A 93 -12.70 0.62 -5.98
CA ARG A 93 -13.42 -0.32 -6.87
C ARG A 93 -12.41 -1.07 -7.74
N CYS A 94 -12.30 -2.38 -7.57
CA CYS A 94 -11.35 -3.22 -8.31
C CYS A 94 -11.97 -3.92 -9.53
N GLY A 95 -13.31 -4.01 -9.61
CA GLY A 95 -14.00 -4.63 -10.75
C GLY A 95 -14.11 -6.15 -10.70
N HIS A 96 -13.47 -6.80 -9.73
CA HIS A 96 -13.59 -8.25 -9.48
C HIS A 96 -14.91 -8.57 -8.77
N LEU A 97 -15.92 -9.00 -9.53
CA LEU A 97 -17.24 -9.36 -9.03
C LEU A 97 -17.23 -10.78 -8.41
N MET A 98 -18.12 -11.03 -7.44
CA MET A 98 -18.13 -12.28 -6.67
C MET A 98 -18.51 -13.51 -7.51
N ASP A 99 -19.35 -13.34 -8.53
CA ASP A 99 -19.97 -14.46 -9.24
C ASP A 99 -19.15 -14.96 -10.43
N GLU A 100 -18.15 -14.17 -10.88
CA GLU A 100 -17.42 -14.47 -12.13
C GLU A 100 -15.89 -14.48 -11.95
N ASP A 101 -15.31 -13.70 -11.04
CA ASP A 101 -13.84 -13.63 -10.87
C ASP A 101 -13.41 -13.23 -9.44
N PRO A 102 -13.55 -14.14 -8.45
CA PRO A 102 -13.14 -13.85 -7.08
C PRO A 102 -11.61 -13.93 -6.93
N LEU A 103 -10.91 -12.86 -7.31
CA LEU A 103 -9.46 -12.78 -7.10
C LEU A 103 -9.07 -12.79 -5.62
N THR A 104 -7.91 -13.40 -5.35
CA THR A 104 -7.23 -13.28 -4.05
C THR A 104 -6.80 -11.83 -3.80
N GLU A 105 -6.45 -11.50 -2.54
CA GLU A 105 -5.92 -10.16 -2.24
C GLU A 105 -4.67 -9.84 -3.08
N ARG A 106 -3.78 -10.83 -3.22
CA ARG A 106 -2.54 -10.72 -3.99
C ARG A 106 -2.81 -10.35 -5.44
N GLU A 107 -3.65 -11.12 -6.11
CA GLU A 107 -3.99 -10.91 -7.52
C GLU A 107 -4.73 -9.59 -7.73
N CYS A 108 -5.68 -9.27 -6.83
CA CYS A 108 -6.38 -7.99 -6.88
C CYS A 108 -5.44 -6.80 -6.72
N MET A 109 -4.46 -6.87 -5.82
CA MET A 109 -3.51 -5.78 -5.61
C MET A 109 -2.61 -5.61 -6.83
N LEU A 110 -2.14 -6.71 -7.42
CA LEU A 110 -1.35 -6.67 -8.65
C LEU A 110 -2.15 -6.08 -9.82
N SER A 111 -3.40 -6.52 -10.02
CA SER A 111 -4.24 -5.99 -11.11
C SER A 111 -4.66 -4.53 -10.89
N VAL A 112 -4.81 -4.08 -9.64
CA VAL A 112 -5.14 -2.68 -9.34
C VAL A 112 -3.94 -1.76 -9.53
N VAL A 113 -2.74 -2.19 -9.13
CA VAL A 113 -1.52 -1.38 -9.23
C VAL A 113 -0.98 -1.38 -10.67
N ASP A 114 -0.99 -2.53 -11.33
CA ASP A 114 -0.56 -2.73 -12.72
C ASP A 114 -1.69 -3.36 -13.57
N PRO A 115 -2.73 -2.58 -13.92
CA PRO A 115 -3.91 -3.09 -14.64
C PRO A 115 -3.63 -3.59 -16.05
N LYS A 116 -2.47 -3.26 -16.62
CA LYS A 116 -2.08 -3.69 -17.97
C LYS A 116 -0.96 -4.73 -17.97
N GLY A 117 -0.49 -5.17 -16.79
CA GLY A 117 0.63 -6.11 -16.68
C GLY A 117 1.93 -5.60 -17.30
N LYS A 118 2.12 -4.28 -17.37
CA LYS A 118 3.29 -3.66 -18.03
C LYS A 118 4.46 -3.41 -17.09
N GLY A 119 4.33 -3.80 -15.82
CA GLY A 119 5.28 -3.45 -14.78
C GLY A 119 5.24 -1.96 -14.44
N GLU A 120 4.11 -1.29 -14.67
CA GLU A 120 3.97 0.14 -14.39
C GLU A 120 2.89 0.41 -13.33
N ASN A 121 3.27 1.14 -12.28
CA ASN A 121 2.31 1.67 -11.31
C ASN A 121 1.56 2.86 -11.94
N LYS A 122 0.55 2.54 -12.76
CA LYS A 122 -0.18 3.49 -13.60
C LYS A 122 -0.83 4.62 -12.78
N PHE A 123 -1.36 4.30 -11.61
CA PHE A 123 -2.12 5.23 -10.78
C PHE A 123 -1.30 5.84 -9.64
N ARG A 124 0.00 5.53 -9.56
CA ARG A 124 0.92 6.04 -8.54
C ARG A 124 0.42 5.76 -7.11
N TYR A 125 0.03 4.51 -6.86
CA TYR A 125 -0.30 4.05 -5.51
C TYR A 125 0.97 3.90 -4.66
N VAL A 126 0.88 4.34 -3.40
CA VAL A 126 1.76 3.87 -2.33
C VAL A 126 1.10 2.63 -1.75
N VAL A 127 1.80 1.50 -1.70
CA VAL A 127 1.21 0.24 -1.24
C VAL A 127 1.71 -0.10 0.15
N ALA A 128 0.80 -0.45 1.05
CA ALA A 128 1.09 -0.85 2.42
C ALA A 128 0.55 -2.26 2.68
N THR A 129 1.45 -3.21 2.97
CA THR A 129 1.13 -4.63 3.12
C THR A 129 2.17 -5.35 3.98
N GLN A 130 1.75 -6.34 4.76
CA GLN A 130 2.66 -7.20 5.54
C GLN A 130 3.15 -8.40 4.72
N ASP A 131 2.42 -8.76 3.66
CA ASP A 131 2.73 -9.84 2.75
C ASP A 131 4.04 -9.61 1.98
N GLU A 132 5.07 -10.35 2.35
CA GLU A 132 6.40 -10.28 1.74
C GLU A 132 6.40 -10.68 0.27
N TRP A 133 5.62 -11.70 -0.10
CA TRP A 133 5.52 -12.15 -1.50
C TRP A 133 4.93 -11.03 -2.38
N LEU A 134 3.91 -10.34 -1.88
CA LEU A 134 3.29 -9.24 -2.61
C LEU A 134 4.28 -8.07 -2.76
N ARG A 135 5.03 -7.72 -1.70
CA ARG A 135 6.08 -6.69 -1.76
C ARG A 135 7.14 -7.05 -2.78
N GLU A 136 7.65 -8.28 -2.77
CA GLU A 136 8.63 -8.76 -3.73
C GLU A 136 8.14 -8.60 -5.17
N ARG A 137 6.89 -8.97 -5.45
CA ARG A 137 6.33 -8.84 -6.79
C ARG A 137 6.16 -7.37 -7.19
N LEU A 138 5.68 -6.52 -6.29
CA LEU A 138 5.47 -5.10 -6.55
C LEU A 138 6.77 -4.30 -6.72
N ARG A 139 7.93 -4.77 -6.25
CA ARG A 139 9.23 -4.13 -6.55
C ARG A 139 9.55 -4.11 -8.05
N SER A 140 8.98 -5.05 -8.80
CA SER A 140 9.10 -5.14 -10.27
C SER A 140 8.13 -4.20 -11.00
N VAL A 141 7.10 -3.71 -10.32
CA VAL A 141 6.15 -2.72 -10.82
C VAL A 141 6.68 -1.33 -10.47
N VAL A 142 7.12 -0.58 -11.47
CA VAL A 142 7.88 0.66 -11.27
C VAL A 142 7.05 1.87 -11.65
N PRO A 143 7.15 2.98 -10.90
CA PRO A 143 7.67 3.11 -9.53
C PRO A 143 6.63 2.72 -8.47
N THR A 144 7.00 1.94 -7.45
CA THR A 144 6.08 1.59 -6.34
C THR A 144 6.74 1.78 -4.97
N PRO A 145 6.34 2.80 -4.20
CA PRO A 145 6.68 2.91 -2.78
C PRO A 145 5.96 1.83 -2.00
N LEU A 146 6.73 1.04 -1.23
CA LEU A 146 6.22 -0.08 -0.45
C LEU A 146 6.40 0.18 1.04
N MET A 147 5.36 -0.07 1.82
CA MET A 147 5.34 0.14 3.27
C MET A 147 4.89 -1.12 4.02
N TYR A 148 5.48 -1.36 5.18
CA TYR A 148 5.10 -2.44 6.08
C TYR A 148 5.44 -2.07 7.53
N VAL A 149 4.90 -2.82 8.50
CA VAL A 149 5.15 -2.64 9.93
C VAL A 149 6.00 -3.78 10.47
N ARG A 150 7.04 -3.41 11.23
CA ARG A 150 7.86 -4.37 11.99
C ARG A 150 8.04 -3.84 13.41
N ARG A 151 7.67 -4.65 14.41
CA ARG A 151 7.77 -4.30 15.84
C ARG A 151 7.17 -2.91 16.14
N SER A 152 5.94 -2.68 15.68
CA SER A 152 5.20 -1.42 15.85
C SER A 152 5.80 -0.19 15.16
N VAL A 153 6.76 -0.37 14.25
CA VAL A 153 7.33 0.73 13.46
C VAL A 153 6.98 0.56 11.99
N MET A 154 6.40 1.60 11.41
CA MET A 154 6.17 1.71 9.97
C MET A 154 7.49 1.94 9.23
N ILE A 155 7.72 1.13 8.20
CA ILE A 155 8.91 1.13 7.38
C ILE A 155 8.50 1.41 5.94
N LEU A 156 9.07 2.47 5.36
CA LEU A 156 9.08 2.69 3.93
C LEU A 156 10.32 2.01 3.34
N GLU A 157 10.12 1.06 2.43
CA GLU A 157 11.22 0.35 1.76
C GLU A 157 12.10 1.33 0.97
N PRO A 158 13.42 1.09 0.88
CA PRO A 158 14.25 1.82 -0.06
C PRO A 158 13.73 1.64 -1.49
N MET A 159 13.99 2.63 -2.34
CA MET A 159 13.64 2.56 -3.75
C MET A 159 14.23 1.30 -4.39
N SER A 160 13.43 0.54 -5.13
CA SER A 160 13.95 -0.61 -5.89
C SER A 160 14.99 -0.15 -6.92
N SER A 161 15.93 -1.01 -7.29
CA SER A 161 16.94 -0.71 -8.31
C SER A 161 16.30 -0.26 -9.62
N SER A 162 15.20 -0.88 -10.02
CA SER A 162 14.42 -0.52 -11.20
C SER A 162 13.77 0.87 -11.06
N SER A 163 13.24 1.22 -9.89
CA SER A 163 12.69 2.56 -9.62
C SER A 163 13.77 3.64 -9.57
N ALA A 164 14.97 3.32 -9.07
CA ALA A 164 16.11 4.24 -9.07
C ALA A 164 16.57 4.57 -10.50
N ARG A 165 16.65 3.55 -11.37
CA ARG A 165 16.95 3.73 -12.80
C ARG A 165 15.91 4.58 -13.52
N ALA A 166 14.62 4.39 -13.20
CA ALA A 166 13.55 5.23 -13.75
C ALA A 166 13.73 6.70 -13.34
N ARG A 167 14.15 6.96 -12.09
CA ARG A 167 14.43 8.32 -11.61
C ARG A 167 15.58 8.97 -12.35
N GLU A 168 16.69 8.25 -12.53
CA GLU A 168 17.85 8.76 -13.27
C GLU A 168 17.52 9.09 -14.73
N ARG A 169 16.62 8.32 -15.36
CA ARG A 169 16.14 8.62 -16.72
C ARG A 169 15.30 9.90 -16.75
N GLU A 170 14.37 10.05 -15.83
CA GLU A 170 13.54 11.26 -15.68
C GLU A 170 14.37 12.52 -15.36
N GLU A 171 15.43 12.38 -14.56
CA GLU A 171 16.36 13.47 -14.25
C GLU A 171 17.18 13.91 -15.48
N ARG A 172 17.51 12.98 -16.39
CA ARG A 172 18.27 13.28 -17.63
C ARG A 172 17.41 13.84 -18.75
N SER A 173 16.10 13.59 -18.74
CA SER A 173 15.17 14.09 -19.76
C SER A 173 14.64 15.50 -19.48
N LYS A 174 15.04 16.10 -18.36
CA LYS A 174 14.76 17.50 -17.99
C LYS A 174 15.99 18.35 -18.23
#